data_AF-A0A5J4RC28-F1
#
_entry.id   AF-A0A5J4RC28-F1
#
_cell.length_a   1.000
_cell.length_b   1.000
_cell.length_c   1.000
_cell.angle_alpha   90.00
_cell.angle_beta   90.00
_cell.angle_gamma   90.00
#
_symmetry.space_group_name_H-M   'P 1'
#
loop_
_entity.id
_entity.type
_entity.pdbx_description
1 polymer ?
#
loop_
_entity_poly.entity_id
_entity_poly.type
_entity_poly.pdbx_seq_one_letter_code
_entity_poly.pdbx_strand_id
1 'polypeptide(L)'
;TIELNNHSKTILDKYKDAIFEDDKALPVISNQKMNDYLKELAELADINESVRETYYKGNERIDVVTPKYALLGTHAGRRTFICNALSLGIPAQVVMKWTGHSDYKAMKPYIDIVDDIKATAMDKF
;
A
#
# COMPACT_ATOMS: atom_id res chain seq x y z
N THR A 1 16.01 0.33 -12.13
CA THR A 1 15.94 -1.06 -11.63
C THR A 1 15.74 -1.02 -10.13
N ILE A 2 14.87 -1.87 -9.59
CA ILE A 2 14.55 -1.94 -8.15
C ILE A 2 15.23 -3.20 -7.58
N GLU A 3 15.91 -3.09 -6.44
CA GLU A 3 16.45 -4.27 -5.77
C GLU A 3 15.32 -5.10 -5.12
N LEU A 4 15.38 -6.42 -5.27
CA LEU A 4 14.44 -7.33 -4.62
C LEU A 4 15.00 -7.85 -3.29
N ASN A 5 14.21 -7.75 -2.23
CA ASN A 5 14.53 -8.36 -0.95
C ASN A 5 14.29 -9.89 -0.98
N ASN A 6 14.68 -10.58 0.09
CA ASN A 6 14.55 -12.04 0.17
C ASN A 6 13.09 -12.50 0.09
N HIS A 7 12.13 -11.77 0.67
CA HIS A 7 10.72 -12.12 0.60
C HIS A 7 10.18 -12.07 -0.84
N SER A 8 10.49 -11.01 -1.58
CA SER A 8 10.09 -10.88 -2.99
C SER A 8 10.73 -11.96 -3.85
N LYS A 9 12.01 -12.29 -3.61
CA LYS A 9 12.70 -13.39 -4.30
C LYS A 9 12.03 -14.74 -4.03
N THR A 10 11.70 -15.05 -2.78
CA THR A 10 10.99 -16.30 -2.43
C THR A 10 9.65 -16.42 -3.14
N ILE A 11 8.93 -15.31 -3.37
CA ILE A 11 7.69 -15.35 -4.15
C ILE A 11 7.98 -15.72 -5.61
N LEU A 12 8.97 -15.09 -6.24
CA LEU A 12 9.37 -15.43 -7.62
C LEU A 12 9.86 -16.87 -7.76
N ASP A 13 10.61 -17.36 -6.77
CA ASP A 13 11.15 -18.73 -6.76
C ASP A 13 10.02 -19.78 -6.77
N LYS A 14 8.84 -19.48 -6.21
CA LYS A 14 7.67 -20.39 -6.27
C LYS A 14 7.14 -20.56 -7.69
N TYR A 15 7.40 -19.62 -8.59
CA TYR A 15 6.92 -19.59 -9.96
C TYR A 15 8.04 -19.81 -10.99
N LYS A 16 9.27 -20.12 -10.56
CA LYS A 16 10.45 -20.22 -11.44
C LYS A 16 10.31 -21.22 -12.59
N ASP A 17 9.55 -22.29 -12.37
CA ASP A 17 9.33 -23.38 -13.35
C ASP A 17 7.98 -23.21 -14.09
N ALA A 18 7.20 -22.17 -13.77
CA ALA A 18 5.92 -21.91 -14.40
C ALA A 18 6.11 -21.05 -15.66
N ILE A 19 5.40 -21.41 -16.73
CA ILE A 19 5.40 -20.65 -17.99
C ILE A 19 4.09 -19.88 -18.08
N PHE A 20 4.20 -18.55 -18.22
CA PHE A 20 3.06 -17.66 -18.40
C PHE A 20 3.09 -17.00 -19.78
N GLU A 21 1.92 -16.56 -20.25
CA GLU A 21 1.81 -15.77 -21.49
C GLU A 21 2.65 -14.49 -21.41
N ASP A 22 3.14 -14.04 -22.56
CA ASP A 22 3.99 -12.85 -22.72
C ASP A 22 5.30 -12.86 -21.90
N ASP A 23 5.84 -14.05 -21.58
CA ASP A 23 7.10 -14.19 -20.83
C ASP A 23 7.06 -13.48 -19.45
N LYS A 24 5.87 -13.46 -18.83
CA LYS A 24 5.68 -12.84 -17.52
C LYS A 24 6.25 -13.72 -16.41
N ALA A 25 6.84 -13.10 -15.39
CA ALA A 25 7.39 -13.80 -14.23
C ALA A 25 6.32 -14.29 -13.23
N LEU A 26 5.10 -13.77 -13.32
CA LEU A 26 3.99 -14.06 -12.41
C LEU A 26 2.67 -14.12 -13.20
N PRO A 27 1.63 -14.78 -12.68
CA PRO A 27 0.29 -14.71 -13.26
C PRO A 27 -0.26 -13.28 -13.06
N VAL A 28 -0.28 -12.48 -14.13
CA VAL A 28 -0.78 -11.11 -14.08
C VAL A 28 -2.26 -11.07 -14.46
N ILE A 29 -3.09 -10.70 -13.50
CA ILE A 29 -4.53 -10.45 -13.67
C ILE A 29 -4.81 -8.94 -13.75
N SER A 30 -6.05 -8.58 -14.11
CA SER A 30 -6.46 -7.17 -14.10
C SER A 30 -6.43 -6.57 -12.69
N ASN A 31 -6.19 -5.26 -12.60
CA ASN A 31 -6.18 -4.55 -11.31
C ASN A 31 -7.53 -4.66 -10.58
N GLN A 32 -8.65 -4.73 -11.31
CA GLN A 32 -9.96 -4.95 -10.71
C GLN A 32 -9.99 -6.29 -9.97
N LYS A 33 -9.64 -7.39 -10.66
CA LYS A 33 -9.60 -8.73 -10.04
C LYS A 33 -8.58 -8.81 -8.89
N MET A 34 -7.42 -8.17 -9.05
CA MET A 34 -6.42 -8.09 -7.98
C MET A 34 -6.99 -7.39 -6.74
N ASN A 35 -7.72 -6.28 -6.91
CA ASN A 35 -8.36 -5.60 -5.79
C ASN A 35 -9.42 -6.47 -5.12
N ASP A 36 -10.21 -7.20 -5.90
CA ASP A 36 -11.23 -8.11 -5.35
C ASP A 36 -10.57 -9.20 -4.49
N TYR A 37 -9.51 -9.83 -4.98
CA TYR A 37 -8.76 -10.82 -4.20
C TYR A 37 -8.04 -10.22 -2.99
N LEU A 38 -7.54 -8.98 -3.08
CA LEU A 38 -6.93 -8.31 -1.92
C LEU A 38 -7.95 -8.05 -0.80
N LYS A 39 -9.19 -7.70 -1.15
CA LYS A 39 -10.28 -7.50 -0.19
C LYS A 39 -10.64 -8.82 0.49
N GLU A 40 -10.80 -9.88 -0.30
CA GLU A 40 -11.09 -11.23 0.22
C GLU A 40 -9.98 -11.72 1.15
N LEU A 41 -8.71 -11.62 0.73
CA LEU A 41 -7.57 -12.02 1.55
C LEU A 41 -7.47 -11.23 2.86
N ALA A 42 -7.79 -9.94 2.82
CA ALA A 42 -7.75 -9.10 4.01
C ALA A 42 -8.91 -9.37 4.98
N GLU A 43 -10.09 -9.71 4.45
CA GLU A 43 -11.22 -10.19 5.25
C GLU A 43 -10.86 -11.50 5.97
N LEU A 44 -10.26 -12.45 5.25
CA LEU A 44 -9.75 -13.71 5.81
C LEU A 44 -8.62 -13.53 6.82
N ALA A 45 -7.87 -12.42 6.72
CA ALA A 45 -6.82 -12.05 7.65
C ALA A 45 -7.30 -11.18 8.82
N ASP A 46 -8.63 -11.08 9.01
CA ASP A 46 -9.28 -10.32 10.08
C ASP A 46 -8.98 -8.81 10.09
N ILE A 47 -8.72 -8.21 8.92
CA ILE A 47 -8.51 -6.77 8.77
C ILE A 47 -9.88 -6.06 8.68
N ASN A 48 -10.67 -6.20 9.74
CA ASN A 48 -12.11 -5.88 9.76
C ASN A 48 -12.46 -4.60 10.55
N GLU A 49 -11.45 -3.81 10.94
CA GLU A 49 -11.63 -2.51 11.63
C GLU A 49 -12.65 -1.63 10.89
N SER A 50 -13.63 -1.08 11.61
CA SER A 50 -14.64 -0.19 11.01
C SER A 50 -14.05 1.19 10.73
N VAL A 51 -14.07 1.61 9.48
CA VAL A 51 -13.62 2.93 9.04
C VAL A 51 -14.85 3.78 8.69
N ARG A 52 -14.93 4.98 9.27
CA ARG A 52 -15.99 5.96 8.94
C ARG A 52 -15.46 6.96 7.92
N GLU A 53 -16.13 7.04 6.78
CA GLU A 53 -15.87 8.03 5.74
C GLU A 53 -17.02 9.05 5.71
N THR A 54 -16.68 10.33 5.84
CA THR A 54 -17.63 11.44 5.73
C THR A 54 -17.33 12.22 4.46
N TYR A 55 -18.32 12.34 3.58
CA TYR A 55 -18.21 13.17 2.38
C TYR A 55 -19.54 13.88 2.08
N TYR A 56 -19.50 14.88 1.21
CA TYR A 56 -20.69 15.65 0.81
C TYR A 56 -21.07 15.34 -0.63
N LYS A 57 -22.38 15.14 -0.88
CA LYS A 57 -22.96 15.05 -2.23
C LYS A 57 -23.94 16.20 -2.42
N GLY A 58 -23.48 17.29 -3.06
CA GLY A 58 -24.20 18.55 -3.04
C GLY A 58 -24.23 19.13 -1.62
N ASN A 59 -25.42 19.43 -1.11
CA ASN A 59 -25.60 19.93 0.27
C ASN A 59 -25.81 18.81 1.30
N GLU A 60 -25.86 17.55 0.87
CA GLU A 60 -26.11 16.41 1.75
C GLU A 60 -24.79 15.87 2.30
N ARG A 61 -24.68 15.77 3.63
CA ARG A 61 -23.58 15.07 4.30
C ARG A 61 -23.90 13.58 4.35
N ILE A 62 -22.98 12.76 3.84
CA ILE A 62 -23.08 11.31 3.83
C ILE A 62 -21.96 10.76 4.72
N ASP A 63 -22.35 9.97 5.72
CA ASP A 63 -21.44 9.21 6.58
C ASP A 63 -21.60 7.72 6.26
N VAL A 64 -20.52 7.09 5.78
CA VAL A 64 -20.49 5.65 5.46
C VAL A 64 -19.55 4.96 6.44
N VAL A 65 -19.97 3.82 6.98
CA VAL A 65 -19.11 2.94 7.77
C VAL A 65 -18.80 1.71 6.94
N THR A 66 -17.52 1.50 6.66
CA THR A 66 -17.03 0.42 5.80
C THR A 66 -15.96 -0.34 6.55
N PRO A 67 -15.97 -1.69 6.57
CA PRO A 67 -14.87 -2.44 7.14
C PRO A 67 -13.59 -2.23 6.32
N LYS A 68 -12.44 -2.17 6.99
CA LYS A 68 -11.16 -1.78 6.38
C LYS A 68 -10.75 -2.64 5.19
N TYR A 69 -11.01 -3.95 5.24
CA TYR A 69 -10.72 -4.85 4.12
C TYR A 69 -11.38 -4.38 2.82
N ALA A 70 -12.62 -3.87 2.86
CA ALA A 70 -13.37 -3.47 1.68
C ALA A 70 -12.82 -2.19 1.02
N LEU A 71 -12.00 -1.42 1.74
CA LEU A 71 -11.30 -0.23 1.27
C LEU A 71 -9.92 -0.53 0.68
N LEU A 72 -9.44 -1.77 0.78
CA LEU A 72 -8.12 -2.14 0.26
C LEU A 72 -8.09 -2.25 -1.26
N GLY A 73 -6.90 -1.99 -1.80
CA GLY A 73 -6.58 -2.17 -3.20
C GLY A 73 -5.07 -2.09 -3.42
N THR A 74 -4.63 -2.31 -4.65
CA THR A 74 -3.20 -2.37 -5.02
C THR A 74 -2.42 -1.11 -4.61
N HIS A 75 -3.05 0.07 -4.70
CA HIS A 75 -2.42 1.32 -4.29
C HIS A 75 -2.14 1.38 -2.77
N ALA A 76 -2.94 0.71 -1.93
CA ALA A 76 -2.68 0.62 -0.50
C ALA A 76 -1.31 -0.04 -0.22
N GLY A 77 -0.95 -1.09 -0.99
CA GLY A 77 0.37 -1.72 -0.89
C GLY A 77 1.52 -0.74 -1.15
N ARG A 78 1.42 0.08 -2.20
CA ARG A 78 2.42 1.12 -2.49
C ARG A 78 2.51 2.16 -1.38
N ARG A 79 1.36 2.68 -0.90
CA ARG A 79 1.31 3.67 0.18
C ARG A 79 1.94 3.13 1.47
N THR A 80 1.58 1.91 1.86
CA THR A 80 2.13 1.25 3.04
C THR A 80 3.64 1.04 2.93
N PHE A 81 4.13 0.60 1.76
CA PHE A 81 5.57 0.48 1.51
C PHE A 81 6.31 1.81 1.72
N ILE A 82 5.77 2.92 1.17
CA ILE A 82 6.38 4.24 1.31
C ILE A 82 6.42 4.68 2.77
N CYS A 83 5.29 4.63 3.48
CA CYS A 83 5.24 5.02 4.89
C CYS A 83 6.21 4.19 5.73
N ASN A 84 6.24 2.87 5.55
CA ASN A 84 7.14 2.00 6.30
C ASN A 84 8.61 2.30 6.02
N ALA A 85 8.99 2.50 4.75
CA ALA A 85 10.36 2.84 4.38
C ALA A 85 10.82 4.16 5.02
N LEU A 86 9.97 5.19 4.99
CA LEU A 86 10.24 6.48 5.62
C LEU A 86 10.29 6.38 7.15
N SER A 87 9.40 5.61 7.77
CA SER A 87 9.42 5.34 9.22
C SER A 87 10.69 4.62 9.68
N LEU A 88 11.26 3.76 8.83
CA LEU A 88 12.57 3.13 9.05
C LEU A 88 13.76 4.09 8.84
N GLY A 89 13.50 5.37 8.53
CA GLY A 89 14.52 6.40 8.34
C GLY A 89 15.17 6.38 6.96
N ILE A 90 14.63 5.64 5.99
CA ILE A 90 15.16 5.63 4.63
C ILE A 90 14.90 7.01 3.99
N PRO A 91 15.91 7.66 3.39
CA PRO A 91 15.73 8.98 2.79
C PRO A 91 14.66 8.98 1.69
N ALA A 92 13.80 10.01 1.68
CA ALA A 92 12.71 10.13 0.72
C ALA A 92 13.18 10.03 -0.74
N GLN A 93 14.35 10.56 -1.08
CA GLN A 93 14.97 10.47 -2.41
C GLN A 93 15.19 9.02 -2.86
N VAL A 94 15.59 8.13 -1.93
CA VAL A 94 15.77 6.70 -2.21
C VAL A 94 14.41 6.03 -2.45
N VAL A 95 13.44 6.32 -1.58
CA VAL A 95 12.08 5.78 -1.69
C VAL A 95 11.41 6.23 -3.00
N MET A 96 11.61 7.49 -3.41
CA MET A 96 11.13 8.01 -4.69
C MET A 96 11.68 7.21 -5.87
N LYS A 97 12.98 6.91 -5.88
CA LYS A 97 13.62 6.10 -6.92
C LYS A 97 13.03 4.69 -7.00
N TRP A 98 12.71 4.06 -5.86
CA TRP A 98 12.07 2.74 -5.84
C TRP A 98 10.60 2.78 -6.27
N THR A 99 9.90 3.87 -6.00
CA THR A 99 8.45 3.97 -6.23
C THR A 99 8.06 4.69 -7.52
N GLY A 100 9.03 5.26 -8.24
CA GLY A 100 8.83 5.92 -9.52
C GLY A 100 8.24 7.32 -9.41
N HIS A 101 8.38 7.99 -8.27
CA HIS A 101 7.95 9.39 -8.11
C HIS A 101 9.02 10.33 -8.64
N SER A 102 8.65 11.19 -9.58
CA SER A 102 9.53 12.23 -10.13
C SER A 102 9.48 13.53 -9.31
N ASP A 103 8.35 13.82 -8.67
CA ASP A 103 8.13 15.04 -7.89
C ASP A 103 8.20 14.76 -6.39
N TYR A 104 9.03 15.51 -5.68
CA TYR A 104 9.14 15.44 -4.23
C TYR A 104 7.83 15.85 -3.54
N LYS A 105 7.03 16.72 -4.14
CA LYS A 105 5.71 17.10 -3.59
C LYS A 105 4.77 15.91 -3.44
N ALA A 106 4.89 14.90 -4.31
CA ALA A 106 4.12 13.67 -4.19
C ALA A 106 4.45 12.86 -2.92
N MET A 107 5.62 13.12 -2.31
CA MET A 107 6.03 12.47 -1.06
C MET A 107 5.49 13.13 0.19
N LYS A 108 5.07 14.40 0.11
CA LYS A 108 4.65 15.21 1.26
C LYS A 108 3.59 14.53 2.13
N PRO A 109 2.51 13.94 1.59
CA PRO A 109 1.51 13.26 2.42
C PRO A 109 2.07 12.09 3.23
N TYR A 110 3.08 11.38 2.72
CA TYR A 110 3.70 10.26 3.44
C TYR A 110 4.69 10.74 4.50
N ILE A 111 5.42 11.81 4.22
CA ILE A 111 6.34 12.44 5.17
C ILE A 111 5.57 12.95 6.38
N ASP A 112 4.45 13.64 6.14
CA ASP A 112 3.60 14.20 7.21
C ASP A 112 3.08 13.11 8.15
N ILE A 113 2.62 11.97 7.60
CA ILE A 113 2.21 10.80 8.40
C ILE A 113 3.35 10.30 9.30
N VAL A 114 4.58 10.23 8.78
CA VAL A 114 5.74 9.72 9.53
C VAL A 114 6.15 10.70 10.62
N ASP A 115 6.09 12.00 10.34
CA ASP A 115 6.39 13.05 11.31
C ASP A 115 5.35 13.05 12.44
N ASP A 116 4.06 12.88 12.12
CA ASP A 116 2.98 12.72 13.11
C ASP A 116 3.18 11.47 13.99
N ILE A 117 3.58 10.34 13.39
CA ILE A 117 3.89 9.11 14.14
C ILE A 117 5.07 9.34 15.09
N LYS A 118 6.13 10.02 14.65
CA LYS A 118 7.29 10.35 15.49
C LYS A 118 6.91 11.28 16.63
N ALA A 119 6.10 12.31 16.37
CA ALA A 119 5.60 13.21 17.41
C ALA A 119 4.79 12.44 18.46
N THR A 120 3.85 11.60 18.02
CA THR A 120 3.02 10.76 18.92
C THR A 120 3.87 9.77 19.73
N ALA A 121 4.98 9.28 19.16
CA ALA A 121 5.91 8.39 19.87
C ALA A 121 6.72 9.14 20.94
N MET A 122 7.05 10.42 20.71
CA MET A 122 7.73 11.26 21.70
C MET A 122 6.86 11.54 22.93
N ASP A 123 5.54 11.66 22.76
CA ASP A 123 4.59 11.85 23.88
C ASP A 123 4.52 10.67 24.86
N LYS A 124 5.13 9.52 24.51
CA LYS A 124 5.20 8.32 25.36
C LYS A 124 6.45 8.27 26.25
N PHE A 125 7.37 9.22 26.13
CA PHE A 125 8.55 9.40 26.98
C PHE A 125 8.28 10.42 28.09
#